data_AF-A0A6G9W8E6-F1
#
_entry.id   AF-A0A6G9W8E6-F1
#
_cell.length_a   1.000
_cell.length_b   1.000
_cell.length_c   1.000
_cell.angle_alpha   90.00
_cell.angle_beta   90.00
_cell.angle_gamma   90.00
#
_symmetry.space_group_name_H-M   'P 1'
#
loop_
_entity.id
_entity.type
_entity.pdbx_description
1 polymer ?
#
loop_
_entity_poly.entity_id
_entity_poly.type
_entity_poly.pdbx_seq_one_letter_code
_entity_poly.pdbx_strand_id
1 'polypeptide(L)'
;MKSVLYVLGLSLLPFPAAASFPKWCAEAYKAGDIATAERMAKSLIGQTRGYNREDAVAGIECLTRFTGEAYTYHPQSRRFLSPSDREEQAEKDLIEAEERKAALEAEAEQNRLLDDLRDKAEAAQAGRREAVASRLQEACTNLYARQPDETITNKVCLDVFWEIGLPD
;
A
#
# COMPACT_ATOMS: atom_id res chain seq x y z
N MET A 1 50.98 -25.60 61.06
CA MET A 1 50.07 -24.82 60.19
C MET A 1 50.25 -25.28 58.75
N LYS A 2 49.33 -26.09 58.21
CA LYS A 2 49.15 -26.29 56.75
C LYS A 2 47.66 -26.56 56.51
N SER A 3 46.91 -25.51 56.22
CA SER A 3 45.52 -25.60 55.77
C SER A 3 45.56 -25.90 54.26
N VAL A 4 45.01 -27.04 53.88
CA VAL A 4 44.85 -27.45 52.48
C VAL A 4 43.51 -26.90 51.99
N LEU A 5 43.54 -25.87 51.13
CA LEU A 5 42.36 -25.39 50.41
C LEU A 5 42.14 -26.30 49.19
N TYR A 6 41.05 -27.05 49.20
CA TYR A 6 40.52 -27.72 48.01
C TYR A 6 39.71 -26.70 47.19
N VAL A 7 40.27 -26.27 46.06
CA VAL A 7 39.54 -25.52 45.04
C VAL A 7 38.75 -26.54 44.22
N LEU A 8 37.45 -26.64 44.49
CA LEU A 8 36.47 -27.34 43.64
C LEU A 8 36.36 -26.58 42.31
N GLY A 9 37.03 -27.11 41.28
CA GLY A 9 36.88 -26.66 39.90
C GLY A 9 35.48 -27.03 39.40
N LEU A 10 34.61 -26.02 39.28
CA LEU A 10 33.32 -26.15 38.61
C LEU A 10 33.58 -26.20 37.09
N SER A 11 33.64 -27.39 36.53
CA SER A 11 33.76 -27.62 35.09
C SER A 11 32.50 -27.11 34.38
N LEU A 12 32.57 -25.91 33.80
CA LEU A 12 31.60 -25.39 32.84
C LEU A 12 31.68 -26.25 31.57
N LEU A 13 30.90 -27.33 31.50
CA LEU A 13 30.69 -28.02 30.22
C LEU A 13 29.87 -27.08 29.31
N PRO A 14 30.34 -26.78 28.08
CA PRO A 14 29.53 -26.06 27.13
C PRO A 14 28.33 -26.94 26.76
N PHE A 15 27.13 -26.50 27.13
CA PHE A 15 25.92 -27.08 26.58
C PHE A 15 25.96 -26.89 25.06
N PRO A 16 25.87 -27.95 24.24
CA PRO A 16 25.75 -27.77 22.80
C PRO A 16 24.50 -26.92 22.55
N ALA A 17 24.67 -25.82 21.83
CA ALA A 17 23.55 -25.00 21.41
C ALA A 17 22.53 -25.93 20.74
N ALA A 18 21.30 -25.93 21.26
CA ALA A 18 20.25 -26.80 20.75
C ALA A 18 20.13 -26.59 19.23
N ALA A 19 20.33 -27.64 18.44
CA ALA A 19 20.24 -27.56 16.99
C ALA A 19 18.85 -27.06 16.60
N SER A 20 18.82 -26.08 15.68
CA SER A 20 17.55 -25.58 15.14
C SER A 20 16.83 -26.69 14.37
N PHE A 21 15.50 -26.59 14.25
CA PHE A 21 14.69 -27.57 13.50
C PHE A 21 15.25 -27.87 12.09
N PRO A 22 15.65 -26.87 11.29
CA PRO A 22 16.30 -27.12 10.00
C PRO A 22 17.65 -27.84 10.09
N LYS A 23 18.49 -27.48 11.05
CA LYS A 23 19.80 -28.14 11.26
C LYS A 23 19.63 -29.59 11.68
N TRP A 24 18.67 -29.86 12.57
CA TRP A 24 18.37 -31.22 13.01
C TRP A 24 17.84 -32.10 11.86
N CYS A 25 16.99 -31.53 11.00
CA CYS A 25 16.50 -32.18 9.78
C CYS A 25 17.67 -32.61 8.86
N ALA A 26 18.61 -31.69 8.59
CA ALA A 26 19.77 -31.95 7.76
C ALA A 26 20.74 -32.98 8.40
N GLU A 27 20.93 -32.91 9.72
CA GLU A 27 21.76 -33.87 10.47
C GLU A 27 21.16 -35.28 10.49
N ALA A 28 19.85 -35.42 10.67
CA ALA A 28 19.15 -36.71 10.62
C ALA A 28 19.33 -37.40 9.25
N TYR A 29 19.25 -36.65 8.15
CA TYR A 29 19.57 -37.18 6.81
C TYR A 29 21.02 -37.65 6.69
N LYS A 30 21.98 -36.89 7.23
CA LYS A 30 23.41 -37.26 7.21
C LYS A 30 23.69 -38.51 8.06
N ALA A 31 22.95 -38.70 9.14
CA ALA A 31 23.05 -39.86 10.02
C ALA A 31 22.30 -41.09 9.48
N GLY A 32 21.54 -40.98 8.38
CA GLY A 32 20.72 -42.06 7.84
C GLY A 32 19.41 -42.32 8.59
N ASP A 33 19.03 -41.45 9.54
CA ASP A 33 17.73 -41.49 10.22
C ASP A 33 16.65 -40.81 9.38
N ILE A 34 16.23 -41.52 8.32
CA ILE A 34 15.28 -41.01 7.33
C ILE A 34 13.93 -40.70 8.00
N ALA A 35 13.45 -41.56 8.90
CA ALA A 35 12.14 -41.39 9.54
C ALA A 35 12.05 -40.10 10.38
N THR A 36 13.12 -39.73 11.08
CA THR A 36 13.18 -38.44 11.78
C THR A 36 13.27 -37.29 10.81
N ALA A 37 14.11 -37.40 9.77
CA ALA A 37 14.31 -36.35 8.79
C ALA A 37 13.02 -36.01 8.02
N GLU A 38 12.25 -37.00 7.58
CA GLU A 38 10.97 -36.81 6.91
C GLU A 38 9.94 -36.08 7.79
N ARG A 39 9.88 -36.44 9.08
CA ARG A 39 8.96 -35.80 10.04
C ARG A 39 9.29 -34.32 10.21
N MET A 40 10.57 -33.99 10.28
CA MET A 40 11.03 -32.61 10.39
C MET A 40 10.80 -31.86 9.07
N ALA A 41 11.07 -32.46 7.93
CA ALA A 41 10.83 -31.88 6.61
C ALA A 41 9.34 -31.53 6.40
N LYS A 42 8.43 -32.46 6.73
CA LYS A 42 6.97 -32.19 6.71
C LYS A 42 6.60 -31.02 7.63
N SER A 43 7.24 -30.92 8.79
CA SER A 43 7.02 -29.81 9.72
C SER A 43 7.52 -28.47 9.15
N LEU A 44 8.58 -28.47 8.35
CA LEU A 44 9.12 -27.25 7.74
C LEU A 44 8.23 -26.69 6.61
N ILE A 45 7.57 -27.56 5.82
CA ILE A 45 6.69 -27.13 4.71
C ILE A 45 5.47 -26.34 5.22
N GLY A 46 4.91 -26.74 6.37
CA GLY A 46 3.71 -26.12 6.94
C GLY A 46 3.97 -24.98 7.92
N GLN A 47 5.22 -24.69 8.28
CA GLN A 47 5.53 -23.72 9.33
C GLN A 47 5.89 -22.33 8.79
N THR A 48 5.24 -21.32 9.35
CA THR A 48 5.61 -19.91 9.20
C THR A 48 6.54 -19.52 10.33
N ARG A 49 7.85 -19.70 10.15
CA ARG A 49 8.86 -19.41 11.18
C ARG A 49 10.05 -18.66 10.60
N GLY A 50 10.50 -17.66 11.35
CA GLY A 50 11.72 -16.92 11.03
C GLY A 50 12.94 -17.80 11.26
N TYR A 51 13.77 -17.95 10.23
CA TYR A 51 15.06 -18.63 10.28
C TYR A 51 16.17 -17.64 9.93
N ASN A 52 17.29 -17.73 10.64
CA ASN A 52 18.50 -17.04 10.19
C ASN A 52 19.01 -17.68 8.88
N ARG A 53 19.99 -17.06 8.24
CA ARG A 53 20.51 -17.53 6.94
C ARG A 53 21.02 -18.98 7.00
N GLU A 54 21.73 -19.36 8.06
CA GLU A 54 22.28 -20.72 8.19
C GLU A 54 21.18 -21.77 8.33
N ASP A 55 20.20 -21.52 9.18
CA ASP A 55 19.06 -22.40 9.42
C ASP A 55 18.19 -22.51 8.17
N ALA A 56 17.99 -21.41 7.44
CA ALA A 56 17.29 -21.42 6.16
C ALA A 56 18.01 -22.30 5.13
N VAL A 57 19.34 -22.21 5.02
CA VAL A 57 20.13 -23.06 4.11
C VAL A 57 20.00 -24.54 4.49
N ALA A 58 20.11 -24.87 5.79
CA ALA A 58 19.92 -26.25 6.26
C ALA A 58 18.50 -26.78 5.98
N GLY A 59 17.49 -25.92 6.09
CA GLY A 59 16.10 -26.25 5.80
C GLY A 59 15.87 -26.51 4.32
N ILE A 60 16.44 -25.66 3.45
CA ILE A 60 16.41 -25.85 2.00
C ILE A 60 17.07 -27.18 1.62
N GLU A 61 18.26 -27.47 2.17
CA GLU A 61 18.95 -28.74 1.91
C GLU A 61 18.09 -29.93 2.35
N CYS A 62 17.51 -29.88 3.55
CA CYS A 62 16.67 -30.97 4.06
C CYS A 62 15.43 -31.21 3.19
N LEU A 63 14.71 -30.12 2.86
CA LEU A 63 13.51 -30.19 2.04
C LEU A 63 13.83 -30.69 0.63
N THR A 64 14.90 -30.20 0.02
CA THR A 64 15.30 -30.61 -1.33
C THR A 64 15.65 -32.10 -1.39
N ARG A 65 16.30 -32.64 -0.34
CA ARG A 65 16.58 -34.07 -0.24
C ARG A 65 15.33 -34.90 0.05
N PHE A 66 14.39 -34.37 0.82
CA PHE A 66 13.14 -35.05 1.17
C PHE A 66 12.16 -35.15 0.00
N THR A 67 11.92 -34.04 -0.69
CA THR A 67 10.90 -33.94 -1.74
C THR A 67 11.45 -34.18 -3.14
N GLY A 68 12.77 -34.00 -3.34
CA GLY A 68 13.40 -33.97 -4.66
C GLY A 68 13.24 -32.65 -5.41
N GLU A 69 12.61 -31.64 -4.79
CA GLU A 69 12.33 -30.34 -5.42
C GLU A 69 13.25 -29.23 -4.89
N ALA A 70 13.59 -28.26 -5.74
CA ALA A 70 14.41 -27.11 -5.32
C ALA A 70 13.57 -26.09 -4.52
N TYR A 71 13.64 -26.20 -3.19
CA TYR A 71 13.01 -25.24 -2.28
C TYR A 71 13.82 -23.95 -2.14
N THR A 72 13.13 -22.86 -1.79
CA THR A 72 13.74 -21.59 -1.42
C THR A 72 13.14 -21.07 -0.12
N TYR A 73 13.89 -20.29 0.65
CA TYR A 73 13.35 -19.63 1.84
C TYR A 73 12.99 -18.19 1.52
N HIS A 74 11.74 -17.82 1.77
CA HIS A 74 11.24 -16.46 1.54
C HIS A 74 11.16 -15.69 2.88
N PRO A 75 12.03 -14.70 3.14
CA PRO A 75 12.14 -14.07 4.46
C PRO A 75 10.90 -13.28 4.88
N GLN A 76 10.20 -12.65 3.93
CA GLN A 76 9.03 -11.82 4.23
C GLN A 76 7.84 -12.70 4.66
N SER A 77 7.59 -13.79 3.94
CA SER A 77 6.53 -14.75 4.29
C SER A 77 6.99 -15.76 5.35
N ARG A 78 8.28 -15.80 5.68
CA ARG A 78 8.91 -16.73 6.66
C ARG A 78 8.61 -18.19 6.36
N ARG A 79 8.53 -18.55 5.08
CA ARG A 79 8.16 -19.88 4.60
C ARG A 79 9.21 -20.42 3.66
N PHE A 80 9.29 -21.74 3.60
CA PHE A 80 9.95 -22.42 2.49
C PHE A 80 8.93 -22.58 1.36
N LEU A 81 9.30 -22.15 0.16
CA LEU A 81 8.46 -22.20 -1.03
C LEU A 81 9.02 -23.25 -1.99
N SER A 82 8.14 -24.16 -2.43
CA SER A 82 8.45 -25.06 -3.53
C SER A 82 8.52 -24.28 -4.86
N PRO A 83 8.94 -24.91 -5.98
CA PRO A 83 8.77 -24.33 -7.31
C PRO A 83 7.31 -23.95 -7.61
N SER A 84 6.35 -24.82 -7.30
CA SER A 84 4.93 -24.53 -7.55
C SER A 84 4.40 -23.36 -6.72
N ASP A 85 4.80 -23.27 -5.43
CA ASP A 85 4.40 -22.15 -4.57
C ASP A 85 4.93 -20.81 -5.11
N ARG A 86 6.12 -20.83 -5.72
CA ARG A 86 6.72 -19.63 -6.32
C ARG A 86 6.02 -19.22 -7.61
N GLU A 87 5.64 -20.18 -8.44
CA GLU A 87 4.86 -19.93 -9.66
C GLU A 87 3.49 -19.35 -9.30
N GLU A 88 2.79 -19.95 -8.32
CA GLU A 88 1.52 -19.44 -7.81
C GLU A 88 1.65 -18.03 -7.23
N GLN A 89 2.71 -17.77 -6.45
CA GLN A 89 2.97 -16.42 -5.92
C GLN A 89 3.25 -15.41 -7.04
N ALA A 90 4.05 -15.79 -8.05
CA ALA A 90 4.34 -14.91 -9.17
C ALA A 90 3.08 -14.59 -9.99
N GLU A 91 2.20 -15.57 -10.20
CA GLU A 91 0.91 -15.35 -10.86
C GLU A 91 0.03 -14.39 -10.05
N LYS A 92 -0.08 -14.60 -8.73
CA LYS A 92 -0.81 -13.69 -7.84
C LYS A 92 -0.25 -12.27 -7.88
N ASP A 93 1.07 -12.13 -7.79
CA ASP A 93 1.74 -10.84 -7.84
C ASP A 93 1.48 -10.11 -9.17
N LEU A 94 1.42 -10.85 -10.28
CA LEU A 94 1.06 -10.28 -11.60
C LEU A 94 -0.39 -9.80 -11.63
N ILE A 95 -1.33 -10.61 -11.15
CA ILE A 95 -2.76 -10.23 -11.07
C ILE A 95 -2.93 -8.99 -10.20
N GLU A 96 -2.35 -8.99 -8.99
CA GLU A 96 -2.44 -7.84 -8.07
C GLU A 96 -1.80 -6.58 -8.68
N ALA A 97 -0.69 -6.72 -9.43
CA ALA A 97 -0.06 -5.60 -10.12
C ALA A 97 -0.96 -5.03 -11.24
N GLU A 98 -1.62 -5.90 -12.02
CA GLU A 98 -2.57 -5.49 -13.06
C GLU A 98 -3.80 -4.81 -12.46
N GLU A 99 -4.38 -5.38 -11.41
CA GLU A 99 -5.51 -4.78 -10.68
C GLU A 99 -5.15 -3.41 -10.11
N ARG A 100 -3.97 -3.29 -9.51
CA ARG A 100 -3.47 -2.01 -8.98
C ARG A 100 -3.30 -0.97 -10.09
N LYS A 101 -2.79 -1.38 -11.25
CA LYS A 101 -2.66 -0.48 -12.41
C LYS A 101 -4.03 -0.03 -12.91
N ALA A 102 -4.99 -0.95 -13.05
CA ALA A 102 -6.35 -0.63 -13.47
C ALA A 102 -7.05 0.31 -12.48
N ALA A 103 -6.85 0.12 -11.18
CA ALA A 103 -7.40 1.00 -10.14
C ALA A 103 -6.85 2.44 -10.25
N LEU A 104 -5.54 2.58 -10.48
CA LEU A 104 -4.90 3.89 -10.66
C LEU A 104 -5.39 4.60 -11.94
N GLU A 105 -5.58 3.86 -13.03
CA GLU A 105 -6.11 4.40 -14.28
C GLU A 105 -7.58 4.85 -14.12
N ALA A 106 -8.40 4.05 -13.42
CA ALA A 106 -9.78 4.41 -13.12
C ALA A 106 -9.89 5.66 -12.23
N GLU A 107 -9.04 5.77 -11.20
CA GLU A 107 -8.97 6.95 -10.34
C GLU A 107 -8.54 8.20 -11.12
N ALA A 108 -7.52 8.08 -11.98
CA ALA A 108 -7.08 9.18 -12.82
C ALA A 108 -8.18 9.67 -13.77
N GLU A 109 -8.95 8.75 -14.36
CA GLU A 109 -10.07 9.08 -15.24
C GLU A 109 -11.22 9.74 -14.46
N GLN A 110 -11.55 9.22 -13.27
CA GLN A 110 -12.56 9.83 -12.41
C GLN A 110 -12.20 11.27 -12.05
N ASN A 111 -10.94 11.53 -11.71
CA ASN A 111 -10.46 12.87 -11.37
C ASN A 111 -10.55 13.82 -12.57
N ARG A 112 -10.21 13.36 -13.78
CA ARG A 112 -10.38 14.15 -15.01
C ARG A 112 -11.84 14.54 -15.27
N LEU A 113 -12.77 13.60 -15.06
CA LEU A 113 -14.20 13.87 -15.20
C LEU A 113 -14.69 14.89 -14.16
N LEU A 114 -14.21 14.80 -12.93
CA LEU A 114 -14.56 15.77 -11.88
C LEU A 114 -14.03 17.17 -12.19
N ASP A 115 -12.80 17.28 -12.71
CA ASP A 115 -12.24 18.56 -13.13
C ASP A 115 -13.03 19.18 -14.28
N ASP A 116 -13.36 18.40 -15.32
CA ASP A 116 -14.21 18.88 -16.44
C ASP A 116 -15.60 19.34 -15.97
N LEU A 117 -16.21 18.61 -15.03
CA LEU A 117 -17.49 19.02 -14.44
C LEU A 117 -17.37 20.32 -13.62
N ARG A 118 -16.28 20.50 -12.88
CA ARG A 118 -16.02 21.73 -12.13
C ARG A 118 -15.87 22.91 -13.08
N ASP A 119 -15.05 22.77 -14.11
CA ASP A 119 -14.79 23.83 -15.09
C ASP A 119 -16.08 24.23 -15.83
N LYS A 120 -16.91 23.24 -16.21
CA LYS A 120 -18.25 23.51 -16.79
C LYS A 120 -19.19 24.22 -15.81
N ALA A 121 -19.16 23.84 -14.53
CA ALA A 121 -20.00 24.47 -13.51
C ALA A 121 -19.58 25.93 -13.27
N GLU A 122 -18.28 26.21 -13.23
CA GLU A 122 -17.71 27.56 -13.10
C GLU A 122 -18.07 28.42 -14.32
N ALA A 123 -17.87 27.91 -15.53
CA ALA A 123 -18.24 28.60 -16.76
C ALA A 123 -19.76 28.89 -16.81
N ALA A 124 -20.60 27.93 -16.44
CA ALA A 124 -22.04 28.13 -16.36
C ALA A 124 -22.44 29.17 -15.31
N GLN A 125 -21.75 29.21 -14.16
CA GLN A 125 -22.00 30.21 -13.14
C GLN A 125 -21.56 31.60 -13.58
N ALA A 126 -20.40 31.72 -14.23
CA ALA A 126 -19.91 32.97 -14.81
C ALA A 126 -20.91 33.51 -15.84
N GLY A 127 -21.34 32.67 -16.78
CA GLY A 127 -22.35 33.05 -17.79
C GLY A 127 -23.70 33.45 -17.18
N ARG A 128 -24.13 32.80 -16.09
CA ARG A 128 -25.34 33.23 -15.35
C ARG A 128 -25.17 34.60 -14.71
N ARG A 129 -24.02 34.88 -14.09
CA ARG A 129 -23.74 36.18 -13.46
C ARG A 129 -23.73 37.30 -14.50
N GLU A 130 -23.08 37.07 -15.64
CA GLU A 130 -23.04 38.01 -16.75
C GLU A 130 -24.45 38.27 -17.31
N ALA A 131 -25.25 37.22 -17.54
CA ALA A 131 -26.62 37.37 -18.02
C ALA A 131 -27.51 38.14 -17.05
N VAL A 132 -27.35 37.94 -15.74
CA VAL A 132 -28.08 38.70 -14.71
C VAL A 132 -27.63 40.17 -14.71
N ALA A 133 -26.32 40.43 -14.74
CA ALA A 133 -25.78 41.79 -14.77
C ALA A 133 -26.25 42.55 -16.02
N SER A 134 -26.18 41.93 -17.19
CA SER A 134 -26.64 42.50 -18.46
C SER A 134 -28.13 42.87 -18.42
N ARG A 135 -28.99 41.95 -17.97
CA ARG A 135 -30.43 42.22 -17.82
C ARG A 135 -30.72 43.31 -16.80
N LEU A 136 -29.97 43.35 -15.70
CA LEU A 136 -30.15 44.35 -14.67
C LEU A 136 -29.76 45.74 -15.18
N GLN A 137 -28.63 45.85 -15.88
CA GLN A 137 -28.21 47.06 -16.56
C GLN A 137 -29.26 47.54 -17.56
N GLU A 138 -29.73 46.66 -18.44
CA GLU A 138 -30.77 47.01 -19.42
C GLU A 138 -32.06 47.50 -18.73
N ALA A 139 -32.51 46.83 -17.68
CA ALA A 139 -33.69 47.23 -16.92
C ALA A 139 -33.52 48.60 -16.25
N CYS A 140 -32.37 48.87 -15.64
CA CYS A 140 -32.08 50.13 -14.98
C CYS A 140 -31.93 51.29 -15.98
N THR A 141 -31.27 51.09 -17.12
CA THR A 141 -31.20 52.09 -18.19
C THR A 141 -32.60 52.41 -18.73
N ASN A 142 -33.43 51.39 -18.96
CA ASN A 142 -34.81 51.58 -19.41
C ASN A 142 -35.68 52.31 -18.38
N LEU A 143 -35.44 52.07 -17.08
CA LEU A 143 -36.15 52.76 -16.00
C LEU A 143 -35.70 54.22 -15.91
N TYR A 144 -34.40 54.49 -15.98
CA TYR A 144 -33.84 55.85 -15.95
C TYR A 144 -34.38 56.72 -17.08
N ALA A 145 -34.49 56.18 -18.30
CA ALA A 145 -35.05 56.89 -19.44
C ALA A 145 -36.53 57.33 -19.23
N ARG A 146 -37.25 56.68 -18.31
CA ARG A 146 -38.66 57.00 -18.01
C ARG A 146 -38.82 57.80 -16.72
N GLN A 147 -38.01 57.51 -15.71
CA GLN A 147 -38.13 58.00 -14.33
C GLN A 147 -36.74 58.24 -13.72
N PRO A 148 -36.00 59.28 -14.14
CA PRO A 148 -34.61 59.47 -13.75
C PRO A 148 -34.44 59.64 -12.24
N ASP A 149 -35.23 60.52 -11.61
CA ASP A 149 -35.13 60.83 -10.18
C ASP A 149 -35.43 59.63 -9.27
N GLU A 150 -36.41 58.80 -9.64
CA GLU A 150 -36.77 57.58 -8.92
C GLU A 150 -35.72 56.48 -9.14
N THR A 151 -35.09 56.45 -10.32
CA THR A 151 -34.08 55.44 -10.65
C THR A 151 -32.74 55.70 -9.95
N ILE A 152 -32.30 56.96 -9.86
CA ILE A 152 -31.05 57.30 -9.15
C ILE A 152 -31.12 57.08 -7.64
N THR A 153 -32.34 57.00 -7.09
CA THR A 153 -32.57 56.69 -5.67
C THR A 153 -32.92 55.22 -5.44
N ASN A 154 -33.17 54.44 -6.49
CA ASN A 154 -33.37 53.00 -6.41
C ASN A 154 -32.04 52.31 -6.08
N LYS A 155 -31.96 51.65 -4.94
CA LYS A 155 -30.72 51.00 -4.45
C LYS A 155 -30.10 50.04 -5.47
N VAL A 156 -30.91 49.27 -6.21
CA VAL A 156 -30.40 48.28 -7.17
C VAL A 156 -29.80 48.96 -8.39
N CYS A 157 -30.48 49.99 -8.94
CA CYS A 157 -29.96 50.71 -10.09
C CYS A 157 -28.83 51.67 -9.75
N LEU A 158 -28.82 52.19 -8.52
CA LEU A 158 -27.72 52.97 -7.99
C LEU A 158 -26.42 52.16 -8.02
N ASP A 159 -26.42 50.93 -7.51
CA ASP A 159 -25.24 50.04 -7.53
C ASP A 159 -24.74 49.79 -8.96
N VAL A 160 -25.65 49.58 -9.91
CA VAL A 160 -25.32 49.43 -11.34
C VAL A 160 -24.67 50.69 -11.90
N PHE A 161 -25.27 51.87 -11.70
CA PHE A 161 -24.75 53.13 -12.24
C PHE A 161 -23.45 53.58 -11.56
N TRP A 162 -23.18 53.14 -10.33
CA TRP A 162 -21.87 53.31 -9.70
C TRP A 162 -20.77 52.58 -10.46
N GLU A 163 -21.07 51.41 -11.04
CA GLU A 163 -20.08 50.62 -11.78
C GLU A 163 -19.94 51.08 -13.24
N ILE A 164 -21.04 51.39 -13.93
CA ILE A 164 -21.05 51.65 -15.38
C ILE A 164 -21.20 53.13 -15.76
N GLY A 165 -21.53 54.00 -14.80
CA GLY A 165 -21.92 55.39 -15.04
C GLY A 165 -23.41 55.58 -15.30
N LEU A 166 -23.85 56.83 -15.37
CA LEU A 166 -25.21 57.17 -15.80
C LEU A 166 -25.30 57.04 -17.33
N PRO A 167 -26.41 56.49 -17.86
CA PRO A 167 -26.66 56.47 -19.29
C PRO A 167 -26.91 57.89 -19.83
N ASP A 168 -26.51 58.13 -21.09
CA ASP A 168 -26.66 59.40 -21.81
C ASP A 168 -28.12 59.82 -22.05
#